data_AF-A0A959V7V1-F1
#
_entry.id   AF-A0A959V7V1-F1
#
_cell.length_a   1.000
_cell.length_b   1.000
_cell.length_c   1.000
_cell.angle_alpha   90.00
_cell.angle_beta   90.00
_cell.angle_gamma   90.00
#
_symmetry.space_group_name_H-M   'P 1'
#
loop_
_entity.id
_entity.type
_entity.pdbx_description
1 polymer ?
#
loop_
_entity_poly.entity_id
_entity_poly.type
_entity_poly.pdbx_seq_one_letter_code
_entity_poly.pdbx_strand_id
1 'polypeptide(L)'
;MEKFELKPTFSFQLLDKNRKWIGIAVFLVFSFVFYVFAVSLKESLQLFRLIFSNENWQVSAKQYYLLNFLIAYLSVVFGSLFMLEIWFSKPVKRRQKYSKNTQSIIEYVRGVFWAVLYVVFAFTVYMWVVFGSFNAHYCFEFIADYIFLPVLILLFLFFNLWNRFIIVFKTKLKYILGHFLVLVLLASIFAFYVPLKFQNYFEKVKQTQVAVTIPQVKLMRPNKIAKFSLTFDIYIIPDKSNPGSYKYYINNAEVDQSNLEKRLKLIRSLYDIAEQRLIRPRLFVDENVPMSALEIVDLELFKMRIFQRFYVVQIRQNNCNSPSLGNLGIARLGMLRYVDTSYQFSYPDPKVPLPPLYPTIEYYKRIIKNDSTIRIAFTEPNHVLINQKIYEIDQLDKILEDCWDLNEKILLILNDHTSYKDYIKALATLNNFNWKKQNELSISMFNQSIYDLYDSDKIRSIYKISPGYFSTNEVELNKFIFENDP
;
A
#
# COMPACT_ATOMS: atom_id res chain seq x y z
N MET A 1 37.11 9.48 -64.02
CA MET A 1 36.81 10.04 -62.69
C MET A 1 35.73 9.20 -62.04
N GLU A 2 36.06 8.40 -61.01
CA GLU A 2 35.04 7.71 -60.22
C GLU A 2 34.21 8.75 -59.44
N LYS A 3 32.88 8.70 -59.57
CA LYS A 3 31.98 9.53 -58.76
C LYS A 3 32.17 9.14 -57.29
N PHE A 4 32.76 10.05 -56.50
CA PHE A 4 32.83 9.89 -55.05
C PHE A 4 31.41 9.94 -54.46
N GLU A 5 30.84 8.78 -54.13
CA GLU A 5 29.62 8.72 -53.34
C GLU A 5 29.92 9.13 -51.89
N LEU A 6 29.41 10.29 -51.46
CA LEU A 6 29.60 10.83 -50.11
C LEU A 6 29.03 9.94 -48.99
N LYS A 7 28.00 9.14 -49.29
CA LYS A 7 27.40 8.18 -48.35
C LYS A 7 27.04 6.86 -49.07
N PRO A 8 27.50 5.70 -48.56
CA PRO A 8 27.15 4.42 -49.16
C PRO A 8 25.64 4.13 -49.03
N THR A 9 25.06 3.54 -50.06
CA THR A 9 23.71 2.99 -49.99
C THR A 9 23.70 1.71 -49.16
N PHE A 10 22.80 1.63 -48.17
CA PHE A 10 22.65 0.40 -47.41
C PHE A 10 21.93 -0.65 -48.25
N SER A 11 22.58 -1.79 -48.47
CA SER A 11 21.99 -2.97 -49.09
C SER A 11 22.27 -4.19 -48.23
N PHE A 12 21.22 -4.88 -47.83
CA PHE A 12 21.31 -6.15 -47.10
C PHE A 12 22.10 -7.20 -47.89
N GLN A 13 22.11 -7.14 -49.22
CA GLN A 13 22.84 -8.11 -50.05
C GLN A 13 24.34 -8.12 -49.76
N LEU A 14 24.91 -7.01 -49.25
CA LEU A 14 26.33 -6.85 -48.98
C LEU A 14 26.81 -7.53 -47.68
N LEU A 15 25.88 -7.96 -46.82
CA LEU A 15 26.23 -8.72 -45.61
C LEU A 15 26.47 -10.19 -45.98
N ASP A 16 27.48 -10.80 -45.34
CA ASP A 16 27.75 -12.22 -45.47
C ASP A 16 26.54 -13.06 -45.01
N LYS A 17 26.25 -14.15 -45.73
CA LYS A 17 25.05 -14.99 -45.50
C LYS A 17 25.04 -15.52 -44.07
N ASN A 18 26.19 -16.00 -43.58
CA ASN A 18 26.30 -16.55 -42.24
C ASN A 18 26.04 -15.47 -41.18
N ARG A 19 26.62 -14.28 -41.34
CA ARG A 19 26.42 -13.17 -40.41
C ARG A 19 24.98 -12.69 -40.36
N LYS A 20 24.28 -12.68 -41.49
CA LYS A 20 22.84 -12.34 -41.53
C LYS A 20 22.06 -13.25 -40.59
N TRP A 21 22.17 -14.55 -40.81
CA TRP A 21 21.42 -15.55 -40.06
C TRP A 21 21.84 -15.63 -38.60
N ILE A 22 23.14 -15.57 -38.31
CA ILE A 22 23.65 -15.53 -36.93
C ILE A 22 23.13 -14.28 -36.21
N GLY A 23 23.16 -13.11 -36.86
CA GLY A 23 22.64 -11.88 -36.28
C GLY A 23 21.14 -11.96 -35.96
N ILE A 24 20.33 -12.52 -36.87
CA ILE A 24 18.89 -12.74 -36.64
C ILE A 24 18.67 -13.71 -35.49
N ALA A 25 19.39 -14.84 -35.45
CA ALA A 25 19.28 -15.83 -34.39
C ALA A 25 19.63 -15.23 -33.02
N VAL A 26 20.74 -14.50 -32.94
CA VAL A 26 21.16 -13.80 -31.72
C VAL A 26 20.14 -12.74 -31.31
N PHE A 27 19.59 -11.97 -32.25
CA PHE A 27 18.52 -11.02 -31.97
C PHE A 27 17.32 -11.69 -31.29
N LEU A 28 16.81 -12.78 -31.87
CA LEU A 28 15.63 -13.46 -31.33
C LEU A 28 15.92 -14.04 -29.94
N VAL A 29 17.06 -14.70 -29.77
CA VAL A 29 17.46 -15.31 -28.49
C VAL A 29 17.63 -14.26 -27.41
N PHE A 30 18.41 -13.20 -27.65
CA PHE A 30 18.63 -12.15 -26.65
C PHE A 30 17.35 -11.36 -26.34
N SER A 31 16.51 -11.09 -27.35
CA SER A 31 15.22 -10.45 -27.11
C SER A 31 14.33 -11.31 -26.21
N PHE A 32 14.26 -12.61 -26.47
CA PHE A 32 13.44 -13.52 -25.68
C PHE A 32 13.98 -13.70 -24.26
N VAL A 33 15.28 -13.93 -24.10
CA VAL A 33 15.91 -14.09 -22.78
C VAL A 33 15.74 -12.83 -21.93
N PHE A 34 15.98 -11.65 -22.51
CA PHE A 34 15.80 -10.38 -21.81
C PHE A 34 14.32 -10.13 -21.46
N TYR A 35 13.39 -10.48 -22.36
CA TYR A 35 11.96 -10.41 -22.11
C TYR A 35 11.55 -11.28 -20.91
N VAL A 36 11.92 -12.56 -20.92
CA VAL A 36 11.61 -13.49 -19.83
C VAL A 36 12.20 -13.01 -18.51
N PHE A 37 13.44 -12.52 -18.52
CA PHE A 37 14.10 -11.95 -17.34
C PHE A 37 13.35 -10.74 -16.78
N ALA A 38 13.04 -9.76 -17.63
CA ALA A 38 12.36 -8.53 -17.22
C ALA A 38 10.93 -8.78 -16.74
N VAL A 39 10.19 -9.69 -17.39
CA VAL A 39 8.87 -10.12 -16.92
C VAL A 39 8.98 -10.84 -15.57
N SER A 40 9.97 -11.71 -15.39
CA SER A 40 10.19 -12.40 -14.12
C SER A 40 10.49 -11.43 -12.97
N LEU A 41 11.29 -10.39 -13.22
CA LEU A 41 11.51 -9.31 -12.24
C LEU A 41 10.21 -8.58 -11.90
N LYS A 42 9.44 -8.16 -12.91
CA LYS A 42 8.15 -7.48 -12.70
C LYS A 42 7.17 -8.35 -11.89
N GLU A 43 7.05 -9.63 -12.23
CA GLU A 43 6.19 -10.57 -11.51
C GLU A 43 6.69 -10.81 -10.07
N SER A 44 8.01 -10.91 -9.88
CA SER A 44 8.60 -11.01 -8.53
C SER A 44 8.23 -9.79 -7.69
N LEU A 45 8.29 -8.57 -8.25
CA LEU A 45 7.85 -7.35 -7.55
C LEU A 45 6.37 -7.41 -7.15
N GLN A 46 5.51 -7.97 -8.00
CA GLN A 46 4.09 -8.16 -7.65
C GLN A 46 3.90 -9.19 -6.53
N LEU A 47 4.68 -10.27 -6.54
CA LEU A 47 4.67 -11.28 -5.48
C LEU A 47 5.19 -10.72 -4.15
N PHE A 48 6.31 -9.99 -4.18
CA PHE A 48 6.83 -9.27 -3.01
C PHE A 48 5.76 -8.36 -2.43
N ARG A 49 5.08 -7.58 -3.28
CA ARG A 49 4.00 -6.72 -2.81
C ARG A 49 2.88 -7.53 -2.14
N LEU A 50 2.45 -8.66 -2.72
CA LEU A 50 1.42 -9.52 -2.11
C LEU A 50 1.82 -9.99 -0.70
N ILE A 51 3.08 -10.40 -0.54
CA ILE A 51 3.61 -10.91 0.73
C ILE A 51 3.69 -9.81 1.80
N PHE A 52 4.05 -8.59 1.40
CA PHE A 52 4.36 -7.51 2.34
C PHE A 52 3.23 -6.49 2.56
N SER A 53 2.35 -6.25 1.58
CA SER A 53 1.36 -5.18 1.68
C SER A 53 -0.04 -5.62 2.11
N ASN A 54 -0.37 -6.92 2.13
CA ASN A 54 -1.72 -7.49 2.34
C ASN A 54 -2.84 -6.85 1.49
N GLU A 55 -2.49 -6.01 0.52
CA GLU A 55 -3.41 -5.38 -0.39
C GLU A 55 -3.46 -6.17 -1.69
N ASN A 56 -4.65 -6.69 -2.00
CA ASN A 56 -4.94 -7.35 -3.27
C ASN A 56 -5.15 -6.33 -4.37
N TRP A 57 -4.13 -5.55 -4.70
CA TRP A 57 -4.21 -4.68 -5.87
C TRP A 57 -4.14 -5.55 -7.13
N GLN A 58 -5.24 -5.59 -7.88
CA GLN A 58 -5.27 -6.26 -9.18
C GLN A 58 -4.97 -5.24 -10.28
N VAL A 59 -3.91 -5.49 -11.05
CA VAL A 59 -3.64 -4.72 -12.28
C VAL A 59 -4.67 -5.16 -13.32
N SER A 60 -5.37 -4.20 -13.93
CA SER A 60 -6.35 -4.54 -14.96
C SER A 60 -5.69 -5.31 -16.11
N ALA A 61 -6.43 -6.22 -16.77
CA ALA A 61 -5.90 -7.00 -17.89
C ALA A 61 -5.27 -6.13 -18.99
N LYS A 62 -5.87 -4.95 -19.25
CA LYS A 62 -5.37 -3.96 -20.21
C LYS A 62 -4.02 -3.37 -19.78
N GLN A 63 -3.90 -2.93 -18.53
CA GLN A 63 -2.63 -2.40 -17.98
C GLN A 63 -1.55 -3.49 -17.95
N TYR A 64 -1.94 -4.72 -17.63
CA TYR A 64 -1.03 -5.86 -17.59
C TYR A 64 -0.46 -6.17 -18.99
N TYR A 65 -1.33 -6.23 -20.01
CA TYR A 65 -0.92 -6.41 -21.41
C TYR A 65 -0.02 -5.26 -21.87
N LEU A 66 -0.40 -4.01 -21.59
CA LEU A 66 0.39 -2.84 -21.95
C LEU A 66 1.80 -2.93 -21.35
N LEU A 67 1.92 -3.22 -20.06
CA LEU A 67 3.21 -3.32 -19.38
C LEU A 67 4.07 -4.45 -19.96
N ASN A 68 3.46 -5.59 -20.28
CA ASN A 68 4.15 -6.70 -20.97
C ASN A 68 4.60 -6.30 -22.37
N PHE A 69 3.78 -5.55 -23.12
CA PHE A 69 4.13 -5.04 -24.44
C PHE A 69 5.30 -4.04 -24.38
N LEU A 70 5.31 -3.15 -23.39
CA LEU A 70 6.42 -2.21 -23.19
C LEU A 70 7.73 -2.96 -22.90
N ILE A 71 7.70 -3.94 -21.99
CA ILE A 71 8.85 -4.78 -21.66
C ILE A 71 9.30 -5.57 -22.90
N ALA A 72 8.37 -6.18 -23.63
CA ALA A 72 8.64 -6.92 -24.86
C ALA A 72 9.29 -6.05 -25.93
N TYR A 73 8.78 -4.83 -26.15
CA TYR A 73 9.34 -3.91 -27.12
C TYR A 73 10.74 -3.46 -26.75
N LEU A 74 10.99 -3.12 -25.47
CA LEU A 74 12.35 -2.81 -24.99
C LEU A 74 13.30 -3.99 -25.20
N SER A 75 12.82 -5.21 -24.96
CA SER A 75 13.61 -6.43 -25.16
C SER A 75 13.96 -6.67 -26.63
N VAL A 76 12.99 -6.44 -27.52
CA VAL A 76 13.16 -6.58 -28.97
C VAL A 76 14.07 -5.48 -29.53
N VAL A 77 13.96 -4.23 -29.06
CA VAL A 77 14.91 -3.17 -29.39
C VAL A 77 16.31 -3.53 -28.88
N PHE A 78 16.45 -4.06 -27.66
CA PHE A 78 17.72 -4.49 -27.10
C PHE A 78 18.39 -5.59 -27.94
N GLY A 79 17.66 -6.66 -28.24
CA GLY A 79 18.18 -7.74 -29.06
C GLY A 79 18.59 -7.25 -30.45
N SER A 80 17.89 -6.26 -31.01
CA SER A 80 18.25 -5.69 -32.32
C SER A 80 19.65 -5.07 -32.30
N LEU A 81 20.13 -4.60 -31.15
CA LEU A 81 21.48 -4.05 -31.01
C LEU A 81 22.55 -5.11 -31.21
N PHE A 82 22.38 -6.30 -30.64
CA PHE A 82 23.31 -7.41 -30.84
C PHE A 82 23.34 -7.90 -32.29
N MET A 83 22.18 -7.89 -32.97
CA MET A 83 22.13 -8.17 -34.40
C MET A 83 22.94 -7.16 -35.21
N LEU A 84 22.79 -5.86 -34.92
CA LEU A 84 23.56 -4.81 -35.58
C LEU A 84 25.05 -4.97 -35.29
N GLU A 85 25.42 -5.24 -34.05
CA GLU A 85 26.81 -5.52 -33.68
C GLU A 85 27.40 -6.67 -34.50
N ILE A 86 26.70 -7.80 -34.63
CA ILE A 86 27.16 -8.94 -35.44
C ILE A 86 27.27 -8.57 -36.91
N TRP A 87 26.26 -7.90 -37.46
CA TRP A 87 26.25 -7.48 -38.86
C TRP A 87 27.41 -6.53 -39.19
N PHE A 88 27.88 -5.75 -38.23
CA PHE A 88 28.90 -4.73 -38.41
C PHE A 88 30.27 -5.02 -37.75
N SER A 89 30.41 -6.11 -36.99
CA SER A 89 31.58 -6.47 -36.17
C SER A 89 32.91 -6.62 -36.92
N LYS A 90 32.90 -6.91 -38.23
CA LYS A 90 34.12 -7.05 -39.03
C LYS A 90 34.00 -6.30 -40.35
N PRO A 91 34.89 -5.33 -40.65
CA PRO A 91 34.89 -4.67 -41.94
C PRO A 91 35.19 -5.69 -43.03
N VAL A 92 34.28 -5.81 -44.00
CA VAL A 92 34.61 -6.46 -45.29
C VAL A 92 35.78 -5.67 -45.89
N LYS A 93 36.80 -6.33 -46.46
CA LYS A 93 38.04 -5.67 -46.96
C LYS A 93 37.78 -4.39 -47.77
N ARG A 94 36.67 -4.34 -48.53
CA ARG A 94 36.19 -3.17 -49.31
C ARG A 94 35.66 -1.96 -48.49
N ARG A 95 35.51 -2.07 -47.17
CA ARG A 95 34.85 -1.07 -46.29
C ARG A 95 35.70 -0.60 -45.13
N GLN A 96 37.01 -0.86 -45.10
CA GLN A 96 37.89 -0.40 -44.03
C GLN A 96 37.78 1.12 -43.77
N LYS A 97 37.59 1.92 -44.82
CA LYS A 97 37.37 3.38 -44.72
C LYS A 97 36.13 3.78 -43.91
N TYR A 98 35.09 2.93 -43.90
CA TYR A 98 33.84 3.15 -43.15
C TYR A 98 33.80 2.38 -41.83
N SER A 99 34.82 1.58 -41.52
CA SER A 99 34.87 0.78 -40.29
C SER A 99 34.80 1.66 -39.04
N LYS A 100 35.51 2.80 -39.03
CA LYS A 100 35.48 3.75 -37.91
C LYS A 100 34.08 4.32 -37.68
N ASN A 101 33.40 4.75 -38.75
CA ASN A 101 32.04 5.30 -38.65
C ASN A 101 31.03 4.24 -38.19
N THR A 102 31.18 3.01 -38.66
CA THR A 102 30.29 1.90 -38.27
C THR A 102 30.51 1.50 -36.81
N GLN A 103 31.76 1.43 -36.36
CA GLN A 103 32.11 1.17 -34.97
C GLN A 103 31.57 2.28 -34.04
N SER A 104 31.68 3.54 -34.46
CA SER A 104 31.12 4.68 -33.73
C SER A 104 29.59 4.60 -33.56
N ILE A 105 28.86 4.05 -34.55
CA ILE A 105 27.41 3.78 -34.39
C ILE A 105 27.20 2.76 -33.28
N ILE A 106 27.90 1.63 -33.32
CA ILE A 106 27.73 0.54 -32.33
C ILE A 106 28.03 1.06 -30.93
N GLU A 107 29.15 1.78 -30.76
CA GLU A 107 29.56 2.34 -29.47
C GLU A 107 28.55 3.35 -28.94
N TYR A 108 28.06 4.25 -29.79
CA TYR A 108 27.04 5.22 -29.39
C TYR A 108 25.74 4.54 -28.97
N VAL A 109 25.24 3.62 -29.79
CA VAL A 109 23.98 2.91 -29.54
C VAL A 109 24.08 2.06 -28.28
N ARG A 110 25.22 1.39 -28.08
CA ARG A 110 25.54 0.67 -26.84
C ARG A 110 25.54 1.61 -25.64
N GLY A 111 26.18 2.78 -25.75
CA GLY A 111 26.21 3.79 -24.69
C GLY A 111 24.83 4.31 -24.29
N VAL A 112 24.00 4.68 -25.27
CA VAL A 112 22.61 5.11 -25.03
C VAL A 112 21.81 3.98 -24.37
N PHE A 113 21.97 2.75 -24.85
CA PHE A 113 21.22 1.62 -24.30
C PHE A 113 21.63 1.28 -22.86
N TRP A 114 22.93 1.27 -22.55
CA TRP A 114 23.40 1.08 -21.18
C TRP A 114 22.91 2.21 -20.26
N ALA A 115 22.90 3.46 -20.74
CA ALA A 115 22.34 4.58 -19.97
C ALA A 115 20.84 4.36 -19.69
N VAL A 116 20.06 3.93 -20.68
CA VAL A 116 18.63 3.64 -20.51
C VAL A 116 18.42 2.46 -19.56
N LEU A 117 19.15 1.36 -19.72
CA LEU A 117 19.09 0.22 -18.80
C LEU A 117 19.46 0.63 -17.38
N TYR A 118 20.51 1.44 -17.21
CA TYR A 118 20.93 1.94 -15.92
C TYR A 118 19.84 2.79 -15.27
N VAL A 119 19.25 3.73 -16.00
CA VAL A 119 18.15 4.57 -15.50
C VAL A 119 16.94 3.71 -15.13
N VAL A 120 16.55 2.76 -15.99
CA VAL A 120 15.43 1.85 -15.72
C VAL A 120 15.73 0.96 -14.50
N PHE A 121 16.94 0.43 -14.38
CA PHE A 121 17.35 -0.39 -13.24
C PHE A 121 17.40 0.42 -11.95
N ALA A 122 18.05 1.58 -11.95
CA ALA A 122 18.11 2.48 -10.80
C ALA A 122 16.70 2.91 -10.37
N PHE A 123 15.83 3.26 -11.32
CA PHE A 123 14.44 3.54 -11.05
C PHE A 123 13.71 2.32 -10.48
N THR A 124 13.91 1.12 -11.03
CA THR A 124 13.28 -0.11 -10.51
C THR A 124 13.73 -0.43 -9.10
N VAL A 125 15.03 -0.28 -8.79
CA VAL A 125 15.57 -0.48 -7.44
C VAL A 125 15.05 0.60 -6.49
N TYR A 126 15.05 1.87 -6.91
CA TYR A 126 14.48 2.96 -6.13
C TYR A 126 13.01 2.70 -5.81
N MET A 127 12.21 2.32 -6.80
CA MET A 127 10.82 1.93 -6.62
C MET A 127 10.69 0.71 -5.70
N TRP A 128 11.56 -0.29 -5.82
CA TRP A 128 11.56 -1.45 -4.93
C TRP A 128 11.84 -1.05 -3.48
N VAL A 129 12.83 -0.20 -3.23
CA VAL A 129 13.16 0.31 -1.89
C VAL A 129 12.02 1.17 -1.35
N VAL A 130 11.48 2.09 -2.17
CA VAL A 130 10.41 3.01 -1.77
C VAL A 130 9.11 2.26 -1.49
N PHE A 131 8.68 1.36 -2.38
CA PHE A 131 7.44 0.60 -2.17
C PHE A 131 7.60 -0.50 -1.14
N GLY A 132 8.73 -1.21 -1.15
CA GLY A 132 9.02 -2.27 -0.19
C GLY A 132 9.14 -1.74 1.23
N SER A 133 9.69 -0.53 1.42
CA SER A 133 9.93 0.03 2.76
C SER A 133 8.84 1.00 3.22
N PHE A 134 8.19 1.73 2.31
CA PHE A 134 7.28 2.83 2.67
C PHE A 134 5.84 2.65 2.19
N ASN A 135 5.45 1.47 1.67
CA ASN A 135 4.05 1.19 1.35
C ASN A 135 3.41 2.23 0.41
N ALA A 136 4.21 2.88 -0.45
CA ALA A 136 3.75 3.96 -1.31
C ALA A 136 2.96 3.41 -2.51
N HIS A 137 1.82 2.76 -2.28
CA HIS A 137 1.11 1.99 -3.32
C HIS A 137 0.63 2.85 -4.51
N TYR A 138 0.46 4.15 -4.33
CA TYR A 138 -0.18 5.07 -5.29
C TYR A 138 0.52 5.29 -6.64
N CYS A 139 1.78 4.86 -6.82
CA CYS A 139 2.53 5.23 -8.02
C CYS A 139 2.30 4.36 -9.26
N PHE A 140 1.61 3.22 -9.19
CA PHE A 140 1.37 2.38 -10.39
C PHE A 140 0.13 2.77 -11.19
N GLU A 141 -0.87 3.43 -10.58
CA GLU A 141 -2.00 4.03 -11.33
C GLU A 141 -1.48 5.10 -12.32
N PHE A 142 -0.35 5.75 -12.01
CA PHE A 142 0.35 6.67 -12.91
C PHE A 142 0.57 6.10 -14.31
N ILE A 143 0.93 4.81 -14.46
CA ILE A 143 1.18 4.25 -15.81
C ILE A 143 -0.11 4.25 -16.65
N ALA A 144 -1.27 4.08 -16.02
CA ALA A 144 -2.55 4.08 -16.69
C ALA A 144 -2.92 5.48 -17.20
N ASP A 145 -2.72 6.49 -16.35
CA ASP A 145 -3.06 7.88 -16.65
C ASP A 145 -2.08 8.52 -17.65
N TYR A 146 -0.82 8.06 -17.65
CA TYR A 146 0.26 8.59 -18.48
C TYR A 146 0.73 7.60 -19.55
N ILE A 147 -0.18 6.82 -20.14
CA ILE A 147 0.12 5.80 -21.16
C ILE A 147 0.94 6.32 -22.35
N PHE A 148 0.81 7.60 -22.67
CA PHE A 148 1.53 8.25 -23.77
C PHE A 148 3.04 8.34 -23.51
N LEU A 149 3.46 8.46 -22.24
CA LEU A 149 4.86 8.68 -21.89
C LEU A 149 5.72 7.43 -22.16
N PRO A 150 5.32 6.22 -21.74
CA PRO A 150 6.00 4.99 -22.16
C PRO A 150 6.05 4.82 -23.68
N VAL A 151 4.94 5.09 -24.40
CA VAL A 151 4.90 4.99 -25.87
C VAL A 151 5.89 5.97 -26.52
N LEU A 152 5.99 7.19 -26.00
CA LEU A 152 6.94 8.20 -26.48
C LEU A 152 8.38 7.75 -26.26
N ILE A 153 8.69 7.13 -25.11
CA ILE A 153 10.03 6.55 -24.84
C ILE A 153 10.35 5.47 -25.87
N LEU A 154 9.41 4.58 -26.20
CA LEU A 154 9.63 3.53 -27.20
C LEU A 154 9.90 4.10 -28.59
N LEU A 155 9.12 5.10 -29.00
CA LEU A 155 9.33 5.81 -30.27
C LEU A 155 10.68 6.52 -30.27
N PHE A 156 11.03 7.22 -29.19
CA PHE A 156 12.31 7.90 -29.05
C PHE A 156 13.49 6.93 -29.19
N LEU A 157 13.47 5.78 -28.50
CA LEU A 157 14.52 4.78 -28.59
C LEU A 157 14.66 4.22 -30.02
N PHE A 158 13.53 3.95 -30.68
CA PHE A 158 13.53 3.46 -32.05
C PHE A 158 14.08 4.49 -33.04
N PHE A 159 13.65 5.74 -32.97
CA PHE A 159 14.14 6.80 -33.84
C PHE A 159 15.59 7.17 -33.54
N ASN A 160 16.03 7.11 -32.28
CA ASN A 160 17.42 7.33 -31.90
C ASN A 160 18.34 6.30 -32.57
N LEU A 161 17.94 5.02 -32.57
CA LEU A 161 18.65 3.95 -33.27
C LEU A 161 18.79 4.26 -34.76
N TRP A 162 17.70 4.63 -35.43
CA TRP A 162 17.70 4.89 -36.88
C TRP A 162 18.38 6.19 -37.27
N ASN A 163 18.34 7.24 -36.45
CA ASN A 163 19.02 8.50 -36.72
C ASN A 163 20.52 8.29 -36.90
N ARG A 164 21.15 7.43 -36.10
CA ARG A 164 22.57 7.09 -36.26
C ARG A 164 22.83 6.30 -37.54
N PHE A 165 21.92 5.42 -37.94
CA PHE A 165 21.98 4.73 -39.23
C PHE A 165 21.92 5.69 -40.41
N ILE A 166 21.01 6.66 -40.41
CA ILE A 166 20.83 7.64 -41.51
C ILE A 166 22.04 8.57 -41.65
N ILE A 167 22.73 8.87 -40.54
CA ILE A 167 23.97 9.67 -40.58
C ILE A 167 25.03 8.96 -41.44
N VAL A 168 25.16 7.63 -41.32
CA VAL A 168 26.23 6.86 -42.00
C VAL A 168 25.79 6.31 -43.36
N PHE A 169 24.53 5.88 -43.52
CA PHE A 169 24.05 5.23 -44.73
C PHE A 169 22.87 5.96 -45.37
N LYS A 170 22.84 5.96 -46.72
CA LYS A 170 21.61 6.32 -47.46
C LYS A 170 20.62 5.16 -47.29
N THR A 171 19.50 5.45 -46.62
CA THR A 171 18.49 4.45 -46.27
C THR A 171 17.14 4.88 -46.81
N LYS A 172 16.36 3.94 -47.36
CA LYS A 172 15.00 4.20 -47.83
C LYS A 172 14.02 4.07 -46.64
N LEU A 173 13.05 5.00 -46.54
CA LEU A 173 12.05 5.03 -45.46
C LEU A 173 11.33 3.69 -45.27
N LYS A 174 11.06 2.96 -46.35
CA LYS A 174 10.41 1.63 -46.31
C LYS A 174 11.14 0.60 -45.44
N TYR A 175 12.48 0.68 -45.32
CA TYR A 175 13.24 -0.24 -44.47
C TYR A 175 13.11 0.12 -42.99
N ILE A 176 13.05 1.42 -42.69
CA ILE A 176 12.81 1.93 -41.34
C ILE A 176 11.42 1.48 -40.88
N LEU A 177 10.40 1.72 -41.70
CA LEU A 177 9.03 1.33 -41.41
C LEU A 177 8.88 -0.20 -41.30
N GLY A 178 9.52 -0.96 -42.21
CA GLY A 178 9.51 -2.42 -42.15
C GLY A 178 10.14 -2.95 -40.86
N HIS A 179 11.26 -2.38 -40.41
CA HIS A 179 11.87 -2.75 -39.14
C HIS A 179 10.96 -2.40 -37.96
N PHE A 180 10.37 -1.21 -37.94
CA PHE A 180 9.41 -0.82 -36.90
C PHE A 180 8.27 -1.84 -36.78
N LEU A 181 7.65 -2.21 -37.91
CA LEU A 181 6.56 -3.18 -37.95
C LEU A 181 7.00 -4.57 -37.44
N VAL A 182 8.21 -5.01 -37.80
CA VAL A 182 8.77 -6.28 -37.29
C VAL A 182 8.97 -6.22 -35.78
N LEU A 183 9.51 -5.12 -35.24
CA LEU A 183 9.69 -4.98 -33.79
C LEU A 183 8.34 -4.96 -33.06
N VAL A 184 7.35 -4.23 -33.58
CA VAL A 184 5.99 -4.18 -33.01
C VAL A 184 5.30 -5.55 -33.07
N LEU A 185 5.45 -6.28 -34.17
CA LEU A 185 4.89 -7.62 -34.32
C LEU A 185 5.51 -8.59 -33.31
N LEU A 186 6.84 -8.62 -33.20
CA LEU A 186 7.54 -9.48 -32.25
C LEU A 186 7.24 -9.10 -30.81
N ALA A 187 7.18 -7.80 -30.50
CA ALA A 187 6.79 -7.31 -29.18
C ALA A 187 5.36 -7.74 -28.81
N SER A 188 4.43 -7.69 -29.77
CA SER A 188 3.07 -8.19 -29.58
C SER A 188 3.05 -9.69 -29.29
N ILE A 189 3.77 -10.50 -30.08
CA ILE A 189 3.88 -11.95 -29.87
C ILE A 189 4.42 -12.27 -28.48
N PHE A 190 5.49 -11.60 -28.07
CA PHE A 190 6.06 -11.77 -26.73
C PHE A 190 5.10 -11.29 -25.64
N ALA A 191 4.40 -10.17 -25.82
CA ALA A 191 3.46 -9.65 -24.83
C ALA A 191 2.32 -10.62 -24.47
N PHE A 192 1.90 -11.46 -25.43
CA PHE A 192 0.93 -12.54 -25.20
C PHE A 192 1.53 -13.73 -24.44
N TYR A 193 2.84 -13.92 -24.48
CA TYR A 193 3.52 -15.01 -23.78
C TYR A 193 3.85 -14.60 -22.34
N VAL A 194 3.07 -15.09 -21.37
CA VAL A 194 3.33 -14.85 -19.95
C VAL A 194 4.00 -16.09 -19.35
N PRO A 195 5.32 -16.06 -19.05
CA PRO A 195 6.04 -17.25 -18.56
C PRO A 195 5.56 -17.67 -17.16
N LEU A 196 5.10 -16.74 -16.33
CA LEU A 196 4.69 -16.99 -14.95
C LEU A 196 3.23 -16.56 -14.73
N LYS A 197 2.34 -17.52 -14.48
CA LYS A 197 0.91 -17.27 -14.24
C LYS A 197 0.63 -17.00 -12.76
N PHE A 198 1.23 -15.95 -12.19
CA PHE A 198 0.98 -15.59 -10.79
C PHE A 198 -0.47 -15.20 -10.51
N GLN A 199 -1.24 -14.79 -11.53
CA GLN A 199 -2.69 -14.57 -11.39
C GLN A 199 -3.42 -15.76 -10.74
N ASN A 200 -3.07 -16.99 -11.10
CA ASN A 200 -3.65 -18.18 -10.49
C ASN A 200 -3.31 -18.28 -8.99
N TYR A 201 -2.12 -17.80 -8.59
CA TYR A 201 -1.73 -17.72 -7.19
C TYR A 201 -2.51 -16.62 -6.47
N PHE A 202 -2.68 -15.44 -7.07
CA PHE A 202 -3.52 -14.38 -6.52
C PHE A 202 -4.98 -14.84 -6.33
N GLU A 203 -5.55 -15.56 -7.29
CA GLU A 203 -6.89 -16.12 -7.18
C GLU A 203 -6.99 -17.15 -6.05
N LYS A 204 -5.99 -18.03 -5.90
CA LYS A 204 -5.90 -18.97 -4.77
C LYS A 204 -5.79 -18.23 -3.44
N VAL A 205 -4.92 -17.22 -3.33
CA VAL A 205 -4.79 -16.41 -2.11
C VAL A 205 -6.11 -15.69 -1.82
N LYS A 206 -6.79 -15.15 -2.83
CA LYS A 206 -8.10 -14.51 -2.69
C LYS A 206 -9.18 -15.48 -2.23
N GLN A 207 -9.16 -16.73 -2.69
CA GLN A 207 -10.06 -17.78 -2.20
C GLN A 207 -9.79 -18.15 -0.74
N THR A 208 -8.53 -18.06 -0.28
CA THR A 208 -8.18 -18.32 1.12
C THR A 208 -8.41 -17.13 2.05
N GLN A 209 -8.64 -15.94 1.50
CA GLN A 209 -8.92 -14.76 2.31
C GLN A 209 -10.37 -14.75 2.79
N VAL A 210 -10.55 -14.43 4.06
CA VAL A 210 -11.86 -14.31 4.68
C VAL A 210 -12.59 -13.11 4.06
N ALA A 211 -13.78 -13.35 3.49
CA ALA A 211 -14.61 -12.28 2.95
C ALA A 211 -15.20 -11.44 4.08
N VAL A 212 -14.72 -10.21 4.23
CA VAL A 212 -15.16 -9.25 5.26
C VAL A 212 -15.60 -7.96 4.59
N THR A 213 -16.79 -7.46 4.96
CA THR A 213 -17.27 -6.14 4.51
C THR A 213 -16.72 -5.08 5.46
N ILE A 214 -15.67 -4.38 5.04
CA ILE A 214 -14.98 -3.40 5.88
C ILE A 214 -15.72 -2.05 5.82
N PRO A 215 -15.98 -1.37 6.95
CA PRO A 215 -16.68 -0.09 6.94
C PRO A 215 -15.90 1.00 6.19
N GLN A 216 -16.64 1.77 5.38
CA GLN A 216 -16.10 2.90 4.64
C GLN A 216 -16.13 4.19 5.48
N VAL A 217 -15.01 4.90 5.51
CA VAL A 217 -14.88 6.19 6.21
C VAL A 217 -14.21 7.24 5.35
N LYS A 218 -14.54 8.50 5.61
CA LYS A 218 -13.85 9.66 5.08
C LYS A 218 -12.89 10.16 6.16
N LEU A 219 -11.59 10.15 5.88
CA LEU A 219 -10.57 10.72 6.76
C LEU A 219 -10.01 12.00 6.13
N MET A 220 -9.93 13.07 6.92
CA MET A 220 -9.28 14.32 6.51
C MET A 220 -7.76 14.19 6.49
N ARG A 221 -7.22 13.28 7.29
CA ARG A 221 -5.78 13.02 7.38
C ARG A 221 -5.38 11.90 6.43
N PRO A 222 -4.36 12.08 5.56
CA PRO A 222 -3.75 10.97 4.85
C PRO A 222 -3.19 9.99 5.89
N ASN A 223 -3.43 8.70 5.69
CA ASN A 223 -2.96 7.67 6.61
C ASN A 223 -1.49 7.90 6.93
N LYS A 224 -1.16 8.00 8.22
CA LYS A 224 0.21 7.74 8.62
C LYS A 224 0.48 6.31 8.17
N ILE A 225 1.49 6.13 7.32
CA ILE A 225 2.06 4.81 7.06
C ILE A 225 2.42 4.27 8.45
N ALA A 226 1.60 3.36 8.96
CA ALA A 226 1.88 2.73 10.23
C ALA A 226 3.21 2.02 10.01
N LYS A 227 4.29 2.48 10.68
CA LYS A 227 5.57 1.78 10.62
C LYS A 227 5.30 0.32 10.98
N PHE A 228 5.50 -0.55 10.00
CA PHE A 228 5.27 -1.98 10.09
C PHE A 228 6.08 -2.53 11.26
N SER A 229 5.41 -2.66 12.38
CA SER A 229 5.89 -3.31 13.58
C SER A 229 4.99 -4.52 13.72
N LEU A 230 5.59 -5.71 13.70
CA LEU A 230 5.02 -7.01 14.05
C LEU A 230 3.48 -7.04 14.10
N THR A 231 2.86 -7.07 12.92
CA THR A 231 1.40 -7.12 12.80
C THR A 231 0.94 -8.53 12.49
N PHE A 232 -0.25 -8.89 12.97
CA PHE A 232 -0.97 -10.08 12.51
C PHE A 232 -2.44 -9.74 12.35
N ASP A 233 -3.16 -10.52 11.54
CA ASP A 233 -4.52 -10.19 11.12
C ASP A 233 -5.53 -11.01 11.92
N ILE A 234 -6.50 -10.33 12.50
CA ILE A 234 -7.66 -10.94 13.16
C ILE A 234 -8.90 -10.54 12.37
N TYR A 235 -9.62 -11.53 11.85
CA TYR A 235 -10.89 -11.33 11.18
C TYR A 235 -12.03 -11.73 12.11
N ILE A 236 -13.09 -10.92 12.15
CA ILE A 236 -14.32 -11.21 12.89
C ILE A 236 -15.48 -11.09 11.89
N ILE A 237 -16.16 -12.21 11.63
CA ILE A 237 -17.28 -12.26 10.69
C ILE A 237 -18.51 -12.91 11.33
N PRO A 238 -19.73 -12.54 10.89
CA PRO A 238 -20.95 -13.26 11.27
C PRO A 238 -20.90 -14.71 10.79
N ASP A 239 -21.30 -15.66 11.64
CA ASP A 239 -21.46 -17.05 11.22
C ASP A 239 -22.77 -17.19 10.42
N LYS A 240 -22.64 -17.51 9.14
CA LYS A 240 -23.80 -17.76 8.26
C LYS A 240 -24.58 -19.01 8.67
N SER A 241 -23.93 -19.97 9.33
CA SER A 241 -24.55 -21.23 9.74
C SER A 241 -25.32 -21.09 11.06
N ASN A 242 -24.95 -20.14 11.91
CA ASN A 242 -25.56 -19.95 13.22
C ASN A 242 -25.77 -18.44 13.52
N PRO A 243 -26.96 -17.89 13.19
CA PRO A 243 -27.28 -16.49 13.39
C PRO A 243 -27.04 -16.04 14.83
N GLY A 244 -26.36 -14.90 14.99
CA GLY A 244 -26.00 -14.36 16.31
C GLY A 244 -24.67 -14.87 16.87
N SER A 245 -24.02 -15.83 16.22
CA SER A 245 -22.64 -16.23 16.51
C SER A 245 -21.64 -15.65 15.51
N TYR A 246 -20.37 -15.65 15.88
CA TYR A 246 -19.29 -15.04 15.11
C TYR A 246 -18.13 -16.00 14.96
N LYS A 247 -17.52 -15.99 13.78
CA LYS A 247 -16.29 -16.73 13.50
C LYS A 247 -15.09 -15.81 13.61
N TYR A 248 -14.06 -16.32 14.26
CA TYR A 248 -12.79 -15.62 14.41
C TYR A 248 -11.74 -16.30 13.53
N TYR A 249 -10.97 -15.51 12.78
CA TYR A 249 -9.83 -16.02 12.04
C TYR A 249 -8.58 -15.28 12.46
N ILE A 250 -7.48 -15.99 12.71
CA ILE A 250 -6.19 -15.40 13.03
C ILE A 250 -5.17 -15.88 11.99
N ASN A 251 -4.68 -14.95 11.17
CA ASN A 251 -3.86 -15.23 9.98
C ASN A 251 -4.54 -16.25 9.04
N ASN A 252 -5.81 -16.03 8.70
CA ASN A 252 -6.65 -16.88 7.85
C ASN A 252 -6.98 -18.29 8.37
N ALA A 253 -6.52 -18.67 9.57
CA ALA A 253 -6.96 -19.90 10.22
C ALA A 253 -8.18 -19.64 11.08
N GLU A 254 -9.26 -20.42 10.92
CA GLU A 254 -10.43 -20.37 11.80
C GLU A 254 -10.04 -20.76 13.23
N VAL A 255 -10.51 -20.01 14.21
CA VAL A 255 -10.20 -20.19 15.62
C VAL A 255 -11.50 -20.12 16.40
N ASP A 256 -11.83 -21.19 17.11
CA ASP A 256 -12.95 -21.16 18.04
C ASP A 256 -12.69 -20.13 19.15
N GLN A 257 -13.75 -19.52 19.67
CA GLN A 257 -13.65 -18.56 20.76
C GLN A 257 -12.86 -19.11 21.97
N SER A 258 -13.06 -20.38 22.32
CA SER A 258 -12.34 -21.07 23.41
C SER A 258 -10.84 -21.26 23.14
N ASN A 259 -10.43 -21.24 21.87
CA ASN A 259 -9.05 -21.43 21.43
C ASN A 259 -8.33 -20.10 21.15
N LEU A 260 -9.01 -18.97 21.25
CA LEU A 260 -8.47 -17.64 20.92
C LEU A 260 -7.25 -17.30 21.78
N GLU A 261 -7.33 -17.53 23.10
CA GLU A 261 -6.22 -17.33 24.03
C GLU A 261 -5.00 -18.20 23.66
N LYS A 262 -5.22 -19.49 23.40
CA LYS A 262 -4.12 -20.41 23.03
C LYS A 262 -3.43 -19.97 21.75
N ARG A 263 -4.20 -19.55 20.74
CA ARG A 263 -3.67 -19.12 19.44
C ARG A 263 -2.88 -17.81 19.55
N LEU A 264 -3.41 -16.83 20.28
CA LEU A 264 -2.72 -15.56 20.49
C LEU A 264 -1.44 -15.72 21.33
N LYS A 265 -1.44 -16.60 22.35
CA LYS A 265 -0.21 -16.95 23.10
C LYS A 265 0.84 -17.58 22.20
N LEU A 266 0.43 -18.50 21.32
CA LEU A 266 1.33 -19.12 20.35
C LEU A 266 1.98 -18.05 19.45
N ILE A 267 1.20 -17.13 18.88
CA ILE A 267 1.73 -16.04 18.05
C ILE A 267 2.70 -15.18 18.83
N ARG A 268 2.34 -14.79 20.05
CA ARG A 268 3.20 -13.98 20.93
C ARG A 268 4.52 -14.70 21.24
N SER A 269 4.51 -16.02 21.40
CA SER A 269 5.71 -16.83 21.66
C SER A 269 6.66 -16.94 20.47
N LEU A 270 6.23 -16.57 19.26
CA LEU A 270 7.11 -16.52 18.09
C LEU A 270 8.05 -15.32 18.09
N TYR A 271 7.87 -14.38 19.03
CA TYR A 271 8.62 -13.12 19.10
C TYR A 271 9.34 -12.97 20.44
N ASP A 272 10.49 -12.30 20.40
CA ASP A 272 11.28 -12.00 21.60
C ASP A 272 10.54 -11.04 22.54
N ILE A 273 10.89 -11.04 23.84
CA ILE A 273 10.21 -10.23 24.87
C ILE A 273 10.17 -8.74 24.50
N ALA A 274 11.26 -8.22 23.93
CA ALA A 274 11.34 -6.83 23.48
C ALA A 274 10.38 -6.53 22.31
N GLU A 275 10.25 -7.49 21.40
CA GLU A 275 9.41 -7.43 20.21
C GLU A 275 7.92 -7.59 20.54
N GLN A 276 7.57 -8.38 21.55
CA GLN A 276 6.18 -8.59 21.97
C GLN A 276 5.44 -7.27 22.29
N ARG A 277 6.16 -6.25 22.75
CA ARG A 277 5.61 -4.91 23.04
C ARG A 277 5.30 -4.09 21.78
N LEU A 278 5.90 -4.47 20.65
CA LEU A 278 5.73 -3.82 19.35
C LEU A 278 4.62 -4.48 18.53
N ILE A 279 4.03 -5.57 19.03
CA ILE A 279 2.96 -6.28 18.33
C ILE A 279 1.72 -5.41 18.23
N ARG A 280 1.19 -5.27 17.02
CA ARG A 280 -0.01 -4.47 16.73
C ARG A 280 -0.98 -5.25 15.83
N PRO A 281 -1.96 -5.98 16.38
CA PRO A 281 -2.95 -6.70 15.57
C PRO A 281 -3.75 -5.74 14.69
N ARG A 282 -4.03 -6.18 13.46
CA ARG A 282 -4.97 -5.54 12.55
C ARG A 282 -6.31 -6.26 12.63
N LEU A 283 -7.35 -5.51 12.95
CA LEU A 283 -8.70 -6.01 13.14
C LEU A 283 -9.52 -5.76 11.86
N PHE A 284 -9.84 -6.84 11.18
CA PHE A 284 -10.73 -6.88 10.01
C PHE A 284 -12.11 -7.34 10.48
N VAL A 285 -12.93 -6.40 10.93
CA VAL A 285 -14.26 -6.69 11.47
C VAL A 285 -15.31 -6.32 10.43
N ASP A 286 -16.27 -7.23 10.19
CA ASP A 286 -17.38 -6.96 9.28
C ASP A 286 -18.27 -5.83 9.83
N GLU A 287 -18.75 -4.96 8.95
CA GLU A 287 -19.47 -3.74 9.32
C GLU A 287 -20.71 -4.00 10.21
N ASN A 288 -21.34 -5.17 10.09
CA ASN A 288 -22.55 -5.53 10.83
C ASN A 288 -22.28 -6.26 12.14
N VAL A 289 -21.03 -6.55 12.47
CA VAL A 289 -20.67 -7.22 13.74
C VAL A 289 -20.88 -6.23 14.89
N PRO A 290 -21.59 -6.62 15.96
CA PRO A 290 -21.76 -5.75 17.13
C PRO A 290 -20.49 -5.69 17.97
N MET A 291 -20.33 -4.60 18.70
CA MET A 291 -19.15 -4.35 19.54
C MET A 291 -18.94 -5.40 20.64
N SER A 292 -20.00 -6.07 21.11
CA SER A 292 -19.91 -7.18 22.07
C SER A 292 -19.06 -8.36 21.55
N ALA A 293 -19.16 -8.69 20.27
CA ALA A 293 -18.36 -9.75 19.65
C ALA A 293 -16.87 -9.39 19.59
N LEU A 294 -16.57 -8.10 19.36
CA LEU A 294 -15.22 -7.55 19.36
C LEU A 294 -14.65 -7.42 20.78
N GLU A 295 -15.48 -7.14 21.80
CA GLU A 295 -15.05 -7.05 23.20
C GLU A 295 -14.35 -8.33 23.65
N ILE A 296 -14.83 -9.51 23.23
CA ILE A 296 -14.20 -10.80 23.52
C ILE A 296 -12.74 -10.83 23.04
N VAL A 297 -12.50 -10.48 21.78
CA VAL A 297 -11.14 -10.43 21.20
C VAL A 297 -10.30 -9.38 21.92
N ASP A 298 -10.90 -8.23 22.20
CA ASP A 298 -10.21 -7.14 22.86
C ASP A 298 -9.77 -7.51 24.28
N LEU A 299 -10.58 -8.27 25.03
CA LEU A 299 -10.26 -8.81 26.35
C LEU A 299 -9.10 -9.79 26.29
N GLU A 300 -9.08 -10.68 25.30
CA GLU A 300 -7.98 -11.62 25.14
C GLU A 300 -6.66 -10.93 24.76
N LEU A 301 -6.71 -9.95 23.84
CA LEU A 301 -5.54 -9.11 23.53
C LEU A 301 -5.03 -8.36 24.76
N PHE A 302 -5.95 -7.83 25.57
CA PHE A 302 -5.63 -7.11 26.80
C PHE A 302 -4.97 -8.01 27.85
N LYS A 303 -5.49 -9.22 28.08
CA LYS A 303 -4.85 -10.25 28.95
C LYS A 303 -3.41 -10.53 28.52
N MET A 304 -3.12 -10.40 27.23
CA MET A 304 -1.79 -10.58 26.65
C MET A 304 -0.92 -9.33 26.63
N ARG A 305 -1.36 -8.23 27.28
CA ARG A 305 -0.66 -6.94 27.30
C ARG A 305 -0.46 -6.35 25.89
N ILE A 306 -1.34 -6.67 24.94
CA ILE A 306 -1.39 -6.08 23.60
C ILE A 306 -2.43 -4.95 23.62
N PHE A 307 -1.97 -3.72 23.81
CA PHE A 307 -2.86 -2.55 24.00
C PHE A 307 -3.07 -1.73 22.74
N GLN A 308 -2.15 -1.82 21.77
CA GLN A 308 -2.23 -1.10 20.50
C GLN A 308 -2.79 -2.04 19.45
N ARG A 309 -3.85 -1.60 18.77
CA ARG A 309 -4.49 -2.34 17.68
C ARG A 309 -4.87 -1.38 16.57
N PHE A 310 -4.88 -1.90 15.35
CA PHE A 310 -5.29 -1.16 14.17
C PHE A 310 -6.67 -1.64 13.74
N TYR A 311 -7.65 -0.75 13.71
CA TYR A 311 -8.93 -1.03 13.09
C TYR A 311 -8.78 -0.81 11.58
N VAL A 312 -8.97 -1.87 10.80
CA VAL A 312 -8.89 -1.75 9.34
C VAL A 312 -10.20 -1.13 8.86
N VAL A 313 -10.07 -0.09 8.07
CA VAL A 313 -11.19 0.70 7.51
C VAL A 313 -10.95 0.92 6.02
N GLN A 314 -12.02 1.10 5.26
CA GLN A 314 -11.92 1.42 3.85
C GLN A 314 -11.98 2.94 3.67
N ILE A 315 -10.90 3.56 3.18
CA ILE A 315 -10.85 5.03 3.05
C ILE A 315 -11.35 5.44 1.67
N ARG A 316 -12.40 6.26 1.64
CA ARG A 316 -12.85 6.93 0.42
C ARG A 316 -12.14 8.27 0.30
N GLN A 317 -11.13 8.33 -0.57
CA GLN A 317 -10.49 9.60 -0.92
C GLN A 317 -11.32 10.28 -2.01
N ASN A 318 -11.52 11.61 -1.91
CA ASN A 318 -12.35 12.36 -2.87
C ASN A 318 -11.87 12.23 -4.34
N ASN A 319 -10.60 11.86 -4.56
CA ASN A 319 -9.97 11.84 -5.89
C ASN A 319 -9.44 10.46 -6.32
N CYS A 320 -9.59 9.40 -5.52
CA CYS A 320 -9.18 8.04 -5.91
C CYS A 320 -10.40 7.14 -6.09
N ASN A 321 -10.52 6.55 -7.28
CA ASN A 321 -11.59 5.61 -7.60
C ASN A 321 -11.40 4.23 -6.93
N SER A 322 -10.19 3.93 -6.47
CA SER A 322 -9.87 2.72 -5.72
C SER A 322 -9.87 3.04 -4.21
N PRO A 323 -10.80 2.47 -3.43
CA PRO A 323 -10.76 2.63 -1.98
C PRO A 323 -9.51 1.94 -1.43
N SER A 324 -8.66 2.69 -0.75
CA SER A 324 -7.46 2.14 -0.10
C SER A 324 -7.82 1.57 1.27
N LEU A 325 -7.18 0.47 1.66
CA LEU A 325 -7.29 0.00 3.03
C LEU A 325 -6.50 0.97 3.92
N GLY A 326 -7.14 1.39 4.99
CA GLY A 326 -6.54 2.22 5.99
C GLY A 326 -6.49 1.57 7.34
N ASN A 327 -5.46 1.92 8.11
CA ASN A 327 -5.38 1.56 9.51
C ASN A 327 -5.81 2.78 10.32
N LEU A 328 -7.01 2.73 10.89
CA LEU A 328 -7.37 3.65 11.95
C LEU A 328 -6.68 3.16 13.23
N GLY A 329 -5.45 3.62 13.42
CA GLY A 329 -4.66 3.34 14.62
C GLY A 329 -5.24 4.10 15.80
N ILE A 330 -5.89 3.37 16.70
CA ILE A 330 -6.35 3.89 17.98
C ILE A 330 -5.55 3.19 19.06
N ALA A 331 -4.79 3.96 19.84
CA ALA A 331 -4.30 3.47 21.11
C ALA A 331 -5.51 3.40 22.06
N ARG A 332 -6.12 2.22 22.20
CA ARG A 332 -7.23 2.04 23.15
C ARG A 332 -6.64 2.02 24.55
N LEU A 333 -6.68 3.18 25.21
CA LEU A 333 -6.08 3.41 26.53
C LEU A 333 -6.93 2.91 27.71
N GLY A 334 -8.13 2.36 27.50
CA GLY A 334 -8.95 1.86 28.60
C GLY A 334 -9.86 0.70 28.19
N MET A 335 -9.63 -0.47 28.79
CA MET A 335 -10.74 -1.35 29.14
C MET A 335 -10.76 -1.40 30.65
N LEU A 336 -11.67 -0.61 31.24
CA LEU A 336 -11.77 -0.44 32.69
C LEU A 336 -12.36 -1.67 33.41
N ARG A 337 -12.88 -2.66 32.67
CA ARG A 337 -13.56 -3.82 33.25
C ARG A 337 -12.65 -4.85 33.94
N TYR A 338 -11.34 -4.86 33.71
CA TYR A 338 -10.48 -5.98 34.17
C TYR A 338 -9.06 -5.60 34.62
N VAL A 339 -8.84 -4.41 35.19
CA VAL A 339 -7.54 -4.16 35.84
C VAL A 339 -7.60 -4.65 37.28
N ASP A 340 -7.32 -5.94 37.46
CA ASP A 340 -6.76 -6.38 38.73
C ASP A 340 -5.36 -5.75 38.86
N THR A 341 -5.19 -4.89 39.85
CA THR A 341 -3.94 -4.17 40.15
C THR A 341 -2.77 -5.12 40.44
N SER A 342 -3.06 -6.39 40.74
CA SER A 342 -2.07 -7.46 40.94
C SER A 342 -1.24 -7.78 39.67
N TYR A 343 -1.76 -7.54 38.46
CA TYR A 343 -1.10 -7.89 37.20
C TYR A 343 -0.03 -6.88 36.73
N GLN A 344 0.04 -5.69 37.34
CA GLN A 344 1.00 -4.65 36.96
C GLN A 344 2.43 -4.91 37.47
N PHE A 345 2.62 -5.79 38.45
CA PHE A 345 3.90 -5.95 39.16
C PHE A 345 4.70 -7.21 38.81
N SER A 346 4.21 -8.07 37.93
CA SER A 346 4.92 -9.28 37.51
C SER A 346 5.74 -9.04 36.24
N TYR A 347 6.90 -8.39 36.40
CA TYR A 347 8.02 -8.46 35.45
C TYR A 347 9.20 -9.12 36.18
N PRO A 348 9.68 -10.29 35.74
CA PRO A 348 10.78 -10.99 36.42
C PRO A 348 12.18 -10.45 36.06
N ASP A 349 12.30 -9.51 35.12
CA ASP A 349 13.62 -9.01 34.68
C ASP A 349 13.80 -7.50 34.98
N PRO A 350 14.63 -7.14 35.99
CA PRO A 350 14.89 -5.76 36.38
C PRO A 350 15.75 -4.97 35.37
N LYS A 351 16.31 -5.60 34.33
CA LYS A 351 17.18 -4.94 33.34
C LYS A 351 16.44 -4.28 32.19
N VAL A 352 15.16 -4.60 32.00
CA VAL A 352 14.37 -4.02 30.91
C VAL A 352 13.66 -2.77 31.45
N PRO A 353 13.88 -1.57 30.87
CA PRO A 353 13.13 -0.39 31.28
C PRO A 353 11.64 -0.70 31.15
N LEU A 354 10.93 -0.51 32.27
CA LEU A 354 9.48 -0.66 32.30
C LEU A 354 8.90 0.37 31.35
N PRO A 355 7.92 0.01 30.51
CA PRO A 355 7.15 1.01 29.80
C PRO A 355 6.54 1.98 30.82
N PRO A 356 6.24 3.24 30.45
CA PRO A 356 5.56 4.14 31.37
C PRO A 356 4.34 3.42 31.97
N LEU A 357 4.20 3.50 33.29
CA LEU A 357 3.09 2.89 34.00
C LEU A 357 1.79 3.46 33.41
N TYR A 358 0.95 2.58 32.89
CA TYR A 358 -0.35 2.98 32.40
C TYR A 358 -1.23 3.41 33.59
N PRO A 359 -2.15 4.35 33.36
CA PRO A 359 -2.94 4.90 34.46
C PRO A 359 -3.84 3.83 35.09
N THR A 360 -4.02 3.87 36.42
CA THR A 360 -4.86 2.90 37.15
C THR A 360 -6.35 3.15 36.94
N ILE A 361 -7.22 2.22 37.34
CA ILE A 361 -8.67 2.44 37.36
C ILE A 361 -9.03 3.69 38.17
N GLU A 362 -8.35 3.97 39.30
CA GLU A 362 -8.57 5.21 40.05
C GLU A 362 -8.24 6.47 39.23
N TYR A 363 -7.22 6.44 38.39
CA TYR A 363 -6.91 7.57 37.51
C TYR A 363 -8.06 7.86 36.55
N TYR A 364 -8.64 6.84 35.93
CA TYR A 364 -9.79 7.02 35.03
C TYR A 364 -11.07 7.41 35.76
N LYS A 365 -11.34 6.84 36.95
CA LYS A 365 -12.47 7.27 37.80
C LYS A 365 -12.35 8.75 38.21
N ARG A 366 -11.14 9.25 38.47
CA ARG A 366 -10.90 10.69 38.71
C ARG A 366 -11.15 11.52 37.45
N ILE A 367 -10.83 11.02 36.27
CA ILE A 367 -11.12 11.69 35.00
C ILE A 367 -12.63 11.78 34.74
N ILE A 368 -13.39 10.72 35.00
CA ILE A 368 -14.83 10.64 34.73
C ILE A 368 -15.66 11.53 35.67
N LYS A 369 -15.14 11.79 36.88
CA LYS A 369 -15.74 12.71 37.85
C LYS A 369 -15.52 14.20 37.53
N ASN A 370 -14.76 14.54 36.49
CA ASN A 370 -14.55 15.93 36.09
C ASN A 370 -15.72 16.42 35.22
N ASP A 371 -16.32 17.56 35.57
CA ASP A 371 -17.51 18.13 34.93
C ASP A 371 -17.32 18.49 33.44
N SER A 372 -16.09 18.55 32.94
CA SER A 372 -15.74 18.94 31.56
C SER A 372 -15.60 17.75 30.60
N THR A 373 -16.41 16.70 30.75
CA THR A 373 -16.35 15.50 29.89
C THR A 373 -17.58 15.38 29.02
N ILE A 374 -17.42 15.51 27.70
CA ILE A 374 -18.46 15.20 26.72
C ILE A 374 -18.61 13.68 26.66
N ARG A 375 -19.80 13.19 27.03
CA ARG A 375 -20.16 11.78 26.96
C ARG A 375 -20.99 11.54 25.70
N ILE A 376 -20.51 10.66 24.85
CA ILE A 376 -21.20 10.20 23.63
C ILE A 376 -21.59 8.74 23.87
N ALA A 377 -22.86 8.48 24.16
CA ALA A 377 -23.35 7.13 24.40
C ALA A 377 -24.18 6.62 23.22
N PHE A 378 -23.87 5.43 22.69
CA PHE A 378 -24.70 4.82 21.66
C PHE A 378 -26.01 4.29 22.25
N THR A 379 -27.14 4.68 21.67
CA THR A 379 -28.47 4.27 22.13
C THR A 379 -29.08 3.24 21.19
N GLU A 380 -29.36 3.64 19.95
CA GLU A 380 -29.94 2.82 18.88
C GLU A 380 -29.00 2.80 17.67
N PRO A 381 -29.20 1.89 16.69
CA PRO A 381 -28.44 1.92 15.44
C PRO A 381 -28.46 3.33 14.82
N ASN A 382 -27.28 3.82 14.42
CA ASN A 382 -27.06 5.18 13.92
C ASN A 382 -27.35 6.35 14.89
N HIS A 383 -27.63 6.12 16.18
CA HIS A 383 -27.96 7.18 17.13
C HIS A 383 -27.01 7.26 18.33
N VAL A 384 -26.74 8.49 18.77
CA VAL A 384 -25.91 8.79 19.93
C VAL A 384 -26.60 9.79 20.87
N LEU A 385 -26.48 9.57 22.16
CA LEU A 385 -26.91 10.45 23.23
C LEU A 385 -25.74 11.35 23.66
N ILE A 386 -25.93 12.66 23.57
CA ILE A 386 -24.99 13.70 24.02
C ILE A 386 -25.78 14.73 24.82
N ASN A 387 -25.37 15.02 26.06
CA ASN A 387 -26.03 16.00 26.93
C ASN A 387 -27.56 15.80 27.02
N GLN A 388 -28.00 14.55 27.23
CA GLN A 388 -29.41 14.15 27.34
C GLN A 388 -30.25 14.30 26.05
N LYS A 389 -29.64 14.63 24.92
CA LYS A 389 -30.31 14.71 23.61
C LYS A 389 -29.81 13.62 22.68
N ILE A 390 -30.72 13.01 21.95
CA ILE A 390 -30.42 11.96 20.96
C ILE A 390 -30.19 12.63 19.61
N TYR A 391 -29.13 12.21 18.94
CA TYR A 391 -28.71 12.70 17.64
C TYR A 391 -28.39 11.55 16.70
N GLU A 392 -28.55 11.79 15.40
CA GLU A 392 -28.01 10.90 14.39
C GLU A 392 -26.48 11.00 14.35
N ILE A 393 -25.79 9.88 14.15
CA ILE A 393 -24.32 9.82 14.12
C ILE A 393 -23.71 10.68 13.00
N ASP A 394 -24.44 10.92 11.91
CA ASP A 394 -24.04 11.81 10.82
C ASP A 394 -23.96 13.28 11.24
N GLN A 395 -24.69 13.66 12.30
CA GLN A 395 -24.69 15.02 12.84
C GLN A 395 -23.56 15.25 13.85
N LEU A 396 -22.79 14.20 14.20
CA LEU A 396 -21.80 14.24 15.27
C LEU A 396 -20.74 15.33 15.07
N ASP A 397 -20.27 15.56 13.84
CA ASP A 397 -19.27 16.61 13.54
C ASP A 397 -19.79 18.00 13.93
N LYS A 398 -21.01 18.33 13.52
CA LYS A 398 -21.66 19.60 13.82
C LYS A 398 -21.93 19.77 15.32
N ILE A 399 -22.37 18.71 15.99
CA ILE A 399 -22.64 18.76 17.43
C ILE A 399 -21.36 19.02 18.20
N LEU A 400 -20.26 18.34 17.82
CA LEU A 400 -18.96 18.58 18.42
C LEU A 400 -18.48 20.02 18.19
N GLU A 401 -18.76 20.63 17.04
CA GLU A 401 -18.47 22.05 16.83
C GLU A 401 -19.24 22.97 17.78
N ASP A 402 -20.49 22.64 18.07
CA ASP A 402 -21.36 23.45 18.92
C ASP A 402 -21.07 23.28 20.42
N CYS A 403 -20.60 22.10 20.85
CA CYS A 403 -20.43 21.77 22.27
C CYS A 403 -18.99 21.74 22.79
N TRP A 404 -17.97 21.70 21.92
CA TRP A 404 -16.59 21.48 22.33
C TRP A 404 -15.87 22.72 22.87
N ASP A 405 -15.26 22.56 24.04
CA ASP A 405 -14.23 23.46 24.56
C ASP A 405 -12.83 22.79 24.56
N LEU A 406 -11.76 23.58 24.43
CA LEU A 406 -10.36 23.14 24.28
C LEU A 406 -9.85 22.23 25.42
N ASN A 407 -10.49 22.28 26.60
CA ASN A 407 -10.12 21.49 27.77
C ASN A 407 -11.01 20.27 28.01
N GLU A 408 -11.99 20.02 27.13
CA GLU A 408 -12.93 18.93 27.33
C GLU A 408 -12.36 17.59 26.89
N LYS A 409 -12.82 16.54 27.57
CA LYS A 409 -12.50 15.15 27.23
C LYS A 409 -13.69 14.52 26.55
N ILE A 410 -13.48 13.71 25.53
CA ILE A 410 -14.54 12.90 24.94
C ILE A 410 -14.46 11.49 25.49
N LEU A 411 -15.57 11.05 26.09
CA LEU A 411 -15.81 9.67 26.47
C LEU A 411 -16.84 9.07 25.52
N LEU A 412 -16.41 8.07 24.75
CA LEU A 412 -17.31 7.25 23.94
C LEU A 412 -17.79 6.07 24.79
N ILE A 413 -19.11 5.88 24.89
CA ILE A 413 -19.74 4.80 25.66
C ILE A 413 -20.48 3.91 24.67
N LEU A 414 -20.07 2.65 24.60
CA LEU A 414 -20.64 1.68 23.65
C LEU A 414 -21.69 0.83 24.34
N ASN A 415 -22.74 0.47 23.60
CA ASN A 415 -23.65 -0.59 24.00
C ASN A 415 -23.29 -1.91 23.27
N ASP A 416 -23.73 -3.05 23.80
CA ASP A 416 -23.42 -4.37 23.27
C ASP A 416 -23.99 -4.61 21.86
N HIS A 417 -24.98 -3.81 21.46
CA HIS A 417 -25.67 -3.86 20.17
C HIS A 417 -25.11 -2.89 19.13
N THR A 418 -24.13 -2.05 19.50
CA THR A 418 -23.58 -1.01 18.63
C THR A 418 -22.88 -1.71 17.49
N SER A 419 -23.24 -1.39 16.26
CA SER A 419 -22.57 -1.97 15.10
C SER A 419 -21.13 -1.48 15.02
N TYR A 420 -20.22 -2.33 14.54
CA TYR A 420 -18.83 -1.95 14.30
C TYR A 420 -18.72 -0.77 13.32
N LYS A 421 -19.62 -0.73 12.31
CA LYS A 421 -19.74 0.40 11.40
C LYS A 421 -19.97 1.74 12.10
N ASP A 422 -20.96 1.79 13.00
CA ASP A 422 -21.32 3.02 13.69
C ASP A 422 -20.18 3.45 14.63
N TYR A 423 -19.56 2.49 15.32
CA TYR A 423 -18.37 2.74 16.12
C TYR A 423 -17.24 3.36 15.30
N ILE A 424 -16.88 2.75 14.16
CA ILE A 424 -15.82 3.24 13.28
C ILE A 424 -16.16 4.61 12.69
N LYS A 425 -17.41 4.86 12.36
CA LYS A 425 -17.89 6.15 11.86
C LYS A 425 -17.73 7.24 12.92
N ALA A 426 -18.16 6.99 14.17
CA ALA A 426 -17.95 7.94 15.27
C ALA A 426 -16.46 8.23 15.48
N LEU A 427 -15.62 7.20 15.49
CA LEU A 427 -14.17 7.36 15.65
C LEU A 427 -13.54 8.17 14.51
N ALA A 428 -13.96 7.93 13.27
CA ALA A 428 -13.47 8.70 12.12
C ALA A 428 -13.88 10.17 12.21
N THR A 429 -15.14 10.44 12.61
CA THR A 429 -15.63 11.80 12.85
C THR A 429 -14.83 12.50 13.95
N LEU A 430 -14.65 11.83 15.09
CA LEU A 430 -13.84 12.34 16.20
C LEU A 430 -12.40 12.65 15.76
N ASN A 431 -11.76 11.74 15.02
CA ASN A 431 -10.42 11.95 14.51
C ASN A 431 -10.33 13.17 13.57
N ASN A 432 -11.28 13.31 12.65
CA ASN A 432 -11.37 14.46 11.75
C ASN A 432 -11.59 15.77 12.51
N PHE A 433 -12.49 15.75 13.50
CA PHE A 433 -12.78 16.89 14.35
C PHE A 433 -11.54 17.35 15.13
N ASN A 434 -10.83 16.43 15.79
CA ASN A 434 -9.58 16.76 16.48
C ASN A 434 -8.50 17.25 15.51
N TRP A 435 -8.39 16.66 14.31
CA TRP A 435 -7.48 17.16 13.30
C TRP A 435 -7.80 18.60 12.89
N LYS A 436 -9.08 18.92 12.67
CA LYS A 436 -9.55 20.27 12.37
C LYS A 436 -9.18 21.25 13.48
N LYS A 437 -9.45 20.91 14.75
CA LYS A 437 -9.10 21.75 15.91
C LYS A 437 -7.59 21.95 16.08
N GLN A 438 -6.80 20.89 15.91
CA GLN A 438 -5.35 21.00 15.95
C GLN A 438 -4.79 21.88 14.83
N ASN A 439 -5.40 21.84 13.63
CA ASN A 439 -5.02 22.71 12.53
C ASN A 439 -5.43 24.17 12.77
N GLU A 440 -6.63 24.42 13.30
CA GLU A 440 -7.06 25.77 13.74
C GLU A 440 -6.07 26.36 14.76
N LEU A 441 -5.68 25.56 15.76
CA LEU A 441 -4.70 25.95 16.77
C LEU A 441 -3.29 26.18 16.17
N SER A 442 -2.89 25.33 15.22
CA SER A 442 -1.63 25.50 14.48
C SER A 442 -1.57 26.84 13.76
N ILE A 443 -2.65 27.19 13.06
CA ILE A 443 -2.76 28.43 12.30
C ILE A 443 -2.76 29.63 13.26
N SER A 444 -3.51 29.56 14.37
CA SER A 444 -3.55 30.66 15.34
C SER A 444 -2.22 30.89 16.05
N MET A 445 -1.49 29.82 16.41
CA MET A 445 -0.22 29.92 17.13
C MET A 445 0.98 30.22 16.22
N PHE A 446 0.99 29.70 14.99
CA PHE A 446 2.18 29.69 14.13
C PHE A 446 1.95 30.25 12.73
N ASN A 447 0.72 30.61 12.37
CA ASN A 447 0.33 31.02 11.02
C ASN A 447 0.74 29.99 9.94
N GLN A 448 0.74 28.70 10.31
CA GLN A 448 1.12 27.58 9.46
C GLN A 448 0.14 26.44 9.66
N SER A 449 -0.13 25.67 8.60
CA SER A 449 -0.97 24.48 8.72
C SER A 449 -0.25 23.42 9.57
N ILE A 450 -1.01 22.54 10.21
CA ILE A 450 -0.41 21.45 10.98
C ILE A 450 0.43 20.50 10.10
N TYR A 451 0.14 20.45 8.80
CA TYR A 451 0.92 19.69 7.82
C TYR A 451 2.34 20.25 7.68
N ASP A 452 2.49 21.57 7.67
CA ASP A 452 3.78 22.23 7.49
C ASP A 452 4.66 22.12 8.75
N LEU A 453 4.03 21.90 9.91
CA LEU A 453 4.72 21.79 11.20
C LEU A 453 5.14 20.37 11.57
N TYR A 454 4.84 19.35 10.76
CA TYR A 454 4.90 17.95 11.16
C TYR A 454 6.27 17.48 11.68
N ASP A 455 7.37 18.05 11.16
CA ASP A 455 8.75 17.74 11.59
C ASP A 455 9.38 18.82 12.47
N SER A 456 8.60 19.78 12.94
CA SER A 456 9.07 20.87 13.79
C SER A 456 8.82 20.59 15.28
N ASP A 457 9.69 21.09 16.16
CA ASP A 457 9.44 21.05 17.61
C ASP A 457 8.16 21.79 18.01
N LYS A 458 7.66 22.70 17.16
CA LYS A 458 6.41 23.43 17.37
C LYS A 458 5.21 22.48 17.45
N ILE A 459 5.21 21.36 16.73
CA ILE A 459 4.07 20.41 16.81
C ILE A 459 3.91 19.82 18.21
N ARG A 460 4.99 19.71 18.99
CA ARG A 460 4.94 19.24 20.38
C ARG A 460 4.17 20.21 21.26
N SER A 461 4.21 21.51 20.98
CA SER A 461 3.43 22.50 21.72
C SER A 461 1.93 22.38 21.44
N ILE A 462 1.55 22.10 20.19
CA ILE A 462 0.16 21.83 19.79
C ILE A 462 -0.34 20.56 20.50
N TYR A 463 0.44 19.48 20.51
CA TYR A 463 0.06 18.24 21.19
C TYR A 463 0.04 18.33 22.72
N LYS A 464 0.70 19.33 23.33
CA LYS A 464 0.58 19.59 24.77
C LYS A 464 -0.73 20.28 25.12
N ILE A 465 -1.24 21.14 24.22
CA ILE A 465 -2.46 21.93 24.44
C ILE A 465 -3.71 21.14 24.01
N SER A 466 -3.63 20.47 22.86
CA SER A 466 -4.64 19.55 22.36
C SER A 466 -4.01 18.15 22.25
N PRO A 467 -3.79 17.49 23.40
CA PRO A 467 -3.40 16.09 23.41
C PRO A 467 -4.58 15.33 22.80
N GLY A 468 -4.47 14.94 21.52
CA GLY A 468 -5.53 14.26 20.75
C GLY A 468 -5.90 12.86 21.26
N TYR A 469 -5.83 12.66 22.58
CA TYR A 469 -6.17 11.45 23.29
C TYR A 469 -7.67 11.42 23.55
N PHE A 470 -8.38 10.79 22.64
CA PHE A 470 -9.68 10.20 22.93
C PHE A 470 -9.46 9.02 23.89
N SER A 471 -9.81 9.14 25.17
CA SER A 471 -9.90 7.96 26.04
C SER A 471 -11.19 7.23 25.70
N THR A 472 -11.10 6.14 24.95
CA THR A 472 -12.25 5.33 24.55
C THR A 472 -12.59 4.29 25.62
N ASN A 473 -13.78 4.44 26.20
CA ASN A 473 -14.68 3.46 26.80
C ASN A 473 -14.64 3.17 28.32
N GLU A 474 -15.77 3.47 28.96
CA GLU A 474 -16.48 2.54 29.85
C GLU A 474 -17.56 1.79 29.04
N VAL A 475 -17.74 0.51 29.32
CA VAL A 475 -18.96 -0.25 29.00
C VAL A 475 -19.62 -0.52 30.33
N GLU A 476 -20.57 0.33 30.76
CA GLU A 476 -21.44 -0.03 31.88
C GLU A 476 -22.47 -1.04 31.35
N LEU A 477 -22.42 -2.28 31.85
CA LEU A 477 -23.54 -3.22 31.77
C LEU A 477 -24.53 -2.78 32.85
N ASN A 478 -25.10 -1.59 32.70
CA ASN A 478 -26.36 -1.33 33.37
C ASN A 478 -27.40 -1.98 32.47
N LYS A 479 -27.86 -3.15 32.90
CA LYS A 479 -29.26 -3.53 32.75
C LYS A 479 -30.05 -2.27 33.10
N PHE A 480 -30.41 -1.46 32.10
CA PHE A 480 -31.53 -0.53 32.23
C PHE A 480 -32.74 -1.44 32.34
N ILE A 481 -32.93 -1.96 33.55
CA ILE A 481 -34.25 -2.31 34.02
C ILE A 481 -34.96 -0.97 33.96
N PHE A 482 -35.86 -0.83 32.98
CA PHE A 482 -37.03 0.02 33.13
C PHE A 482 -37.77 -0.51 34.36
N GLU A 483 -37.23 -0.21 35.54
CA GLU A 483 -37.96 -0.31 36.79
C GLU A 483 -38.78 0.96 36.78
N ASN A 484 -39.95 0.81 36.15
CA ASN A 484 -41.12 1.55 36.53
C ASN A 484 -41.12 1.63 38.06
N ASP A 485 -41.03 2.84 38.58
CA ASP A 485 -41.67 3.15 39.85
C ASP A 485 -42.63 4.33 39.59
N PRO A 486 -43.79 4.31 40.27
CA PRO A 486 -45.11 4.73 39.77
C PRO A 486 -45.32 6.23 39.55
#